data_AF-A0A371GXN4-F1
#
_entry.id   AF-A0A371GXN4-F1
#
_cell.length_a   1.000
_cell.length_b   1.000
_cell.length_c   1.000
_cell.angle_alpha   90.00
_cell.angle_beta   90.00
_cell.angle_gamma   90.00
#
_symmetry.space_group_name_H-M   'P 1'
#
loop_
_entity.id
_entity.type
_entity.pdbx_description
1 polymer ?
#
loop_
_entity_poly.entity_id
_entity_poly.type
_entity_poly.pdbx_seq_one_letter_code
_entity_poly.pdbx_strand_id
1 'polypeptide(L)'
;MRHFSIQLLKESPSPALRTCARLAQLQPFVGRELFAAGFVSCWAQLNESSQKQLVRNLEMAFSSPNIPPEILATLLNLAEFMEHDEKPLPIDIRLLGALAEKCRAFAKALHYKEMEFEGAPTNKMDANPVAVVEALIHINNQLHQHEAAVGILTYAQQHLDFQLKESWYEKLQRWDDALKAYTAKASQVTSPHLVLDATLDNTNSG
;
A
#
# COMPACT_ATOMS: atom_id res chain seq x y z
N MET A 1 7.11 18.39 14.59
CA MET A 1 6.43 19.06 13.47
C MET A 1 6.31 20.57 13.62
N ARG A 2 5.68 21.10 14.69
CA ARG A 2 5.49 22.57 14.85
C ARG A 2 6.74 23.42 14.57
N HIS A 3 7.87 23.09 15.19
CA HIS A 3 9.11 23.85 14.99
C HIS A 3 9.61 23.77 13.54
N PHE A 4 9.56 22.58 12.94
CA PHE A 4 9.98 22.36 11.56
C PHE A 4 9.12 23.18 10.58
N SER A 5 7.80 23.14 10.73
CA SER A 5 6.88 23.97 9.92
C SER A 5 7.19 25.46 10.04
N ILE A 6 7.39 25.97 11.27
CA ILE A 6 7.72 27.39 11.48
C ILE A 6 9.05 27.75 10.83
N GLN A 7 10.05 26.87 10.92
CA GLN A 7 11.35 27.12 10.31
C GLN A 7 11.26 27.13 8.78
N LEU A 8 10.52 26.21 8.18
CA LEU A 8 10.23 26.23 6.74
C LEU A 8 9.55 27.53 6.32
N LEU A 9 8.58 28.03 7.08
CA LEU A 9 7.94 29.31 6.76
C LEU A 9 8.93 30.48 6.83
N LYS A 10 9.82 30.52 7.81
CA LYS A 10 10.85 31.57 7.94
C LYS A 10 11.85 31.58 6.79
N GLU A 11 12.33 30.39 6.41
CA GLU A 11 13.34 30.22 5.36
C GLU A 11 12.76 30.22 3.94
N SER A 12 11.43 30.21 3.81
CA SER A 12 10.76 30.14 2.52
C SER A 12 11.15 31.31 1.61
N PRO A 13 11.49 31.10 0.32
CA PRO A 13 11.73 32.18 -0.63
C PRO A 13 10.48 33.01 -0.92
N SER A 14 9.27 32.48 -0.67
CA SER A 14 8.01 33.21 -0.84
C SER A 14 7.75 34.23 0.28
N PRO A 15 7.62 35.54 -0.03
CA PRO A 15 7.30 36.57 0.97
C PRO A 15 5.95 36.34 1.68
N ALA A 16 4.97 35.77 0.98
CA ALA A 16 3.67 35.46 1.54
C ALA A 16 3.79 34.40 2.66
N LEU A 17 4.56 33.33 2.41
CA LEU A 17 4.78 32.28 3.40
C LEU A 17 5.61 32.76 4.60
N ARG A 18 6.64 33.60 4.36
CA ARG A 18 7.44 34.19 5.46
C ARG A 18 6.61 35.03 6.41
N THR A 19 5.69 35.84 5.88
CA THR A 19 4.80 36.68 6.70
C THR A 19 3.93 35.83 7.64
N CYS A 20 3.55 34.63 7.21
CA CYS A 20 2.77 33.68 8.03
C CYS A 20 3.57 33.03 9.17
N ALA A 21 4.90 33.14 9.21
CA ALA A 21 5.72 32.49 10.24
C ALA A 21 5.37 32.95 11.67
N ARG A 22 5.14 34.25 11.86
CA ARG A 22 4.72 34.80 13.16
C ARG A 22 3.31 34.32 13.54
N LEU A 23 2.41 34.23 12.57
CA LEU A 23 1.06 33.72 12.82
C LEU A 23 1.10 32.23 13.18
N ALA A 24 1.92 31.43 12.51
CA ALA A 24 2.12 30.01 12.83
C ALA A 24 2.73 29.77 14.23
N GLN A 25 3.53 30.72 14.73
CA GLN A 25 4.02 30.67 16.12
C GLN A 25 2.87 30.82 17.12
N LEU A 26 1.94 31.76 16.88
CA LEU A 26 0.79 32.03 17.73
C LEU A 26 -0.33 30.98 17.58
N GLN A 27 -0.51 30.47 16.36
CA GLN A 27 -1.59 29.58 15.96
C GLN A 27 -0.99 28.32 15.28
N PRO A 28 -0.78 27.22 16.04
CA PRO A 28 -0.11 26.03 15.52
C PRO A 28 -0.76 25.39 14.28
N PHE A 29 -2.08 25.51 14.15
CA PHE A 29 -2.84 25.02 13.00
C PHE A 29 -2.36 25.65 11.69
N VAL A 30 -2.05 26.95 11.67
CA VAL A 30 -1.54 27.64 10.47
C VAL A 30 -0.22 27.03 9.98
N GLY A 31 0.67 26.65 10.91
CA GLY A 31 1.92 25.97 10.57
C GLY A 31 1.70 24.57 9.99
N ARG A 32 0.61 23.88 10.39
CA ARG A 32 0.25 22.57 9.84
C ARG A 32 -0.31 22.70 8.42
N GLU A 33 -1.24 23.63 8.20
CA GLU A 33 -1.86 23.85 6.89
C GLU A 33 -0.84 24.33 5.85
N LEU A 34 0.07 25.21 6.24
CA LEU A 34 1.10 25.73 5.34
C LEU A 34 2.35 24.86 5.25
N PHE A 35 2.36 23.68 5.91
CA PHE A 35 3.55 22.83 5.97
C PHE A 35 4.01 22.38 4.58
N ALA A 36 3.10 21.84 3.76
CA ALA A 36 3.44 21.34 2.43
C ALA A 36 3.94 22.46 1.51
N ALA A 37 3.22 23.58 1.45
CA ALA A 37 3.61 24.75 0.68
C ALA A 37 4.96 25.33 1.14
N GLY A 38 5.18 25.41 2.46
CA GLY A 38 6.47 25.82 3.03
C GLY A 38 7.60 24.86 2.67
N PHE A 39 7.34 23.56 2.71
CA PHE A 39 8.31 22.53 2.35
C PHE A 39 8.71 22.64 0.88
N VAL A 40 7.75 22.65 -0.06
CA VAL A 40 8.02 22.71 -1.50
C VAL A 40 8.80 23.97 -1.88
N SER A 41 8.40 25.11 -1.31
CA SER A 41 9.05 26.40 -1.50
C SER A 41 10.54 26.35 -1.10
N CYS A 42 10.85 25.74 0.05
CA CYS A 42 12.24 25.57 0.49
C CYS A 42 12.97 24.49 -0.30
N TRP A 43 12.31 23.37 -0.62
CA TRP A 43 12.89 22.20 -1.28
C TRP A 43 13.55 22.56 -2.61
N ALA A 44 12.92 23.44 -3.39
CA ALA A 44 13.43 23.93 -4.66
C ALA A 44 14.75 24.73 -4.56
N GLN A 45 15.07 25.25 -3.37
CA GLN A 45 16.29 26.04 -3.12
C GLN A 45 17.42 25.21 -2.49
N LEU A 46 17.13 23.98 -2.05
CA LEU A 46 18.12 23.12 -1.42
C LEU A 46 19.07 22.52 -2.47
N ASN A 47 20.35 22.43 -2.13
CA ASN A 47 21.30 21.65 -2.91
C ASN A 47 21.05 20.14 -2.74
N GLU A 48 21.56 19.35 -3.68
CA GLU A 48 21.35 17.90 -3.73
C GLU A 48 21.79 17.17 -2.44
N SER A 49 22.89 17.60 -1.82
CA SER A 49 23.37 17.03 -0.56
C SER A 49 22.38 17.25 0.59
N SER A 50 21.81 18.46 0.67
CA SER A 50 20.83 18.83 1.68
C SER A 50 19.49 18.13 1.45
N GLN A 51 19.08 18.00 0.19
CA GLN A 51 17.89 17.21 -0.20
C GLN A 51 18.03 15.75 0.23
N LYS A 52 19.16 15.11 -0.09
CA LYS A 52 19.47 13.73 0.32
C LYS A 52 19.45 13.56 1.84
N GLN A 53 20.05 14.49 2.58
CA GLN A 53 20.04 14.45 4.04
C GLN A 53 18.63 14.62 4.60
N LEU A 54 17.82 15.52 4.02
CA LEU A 54 16.44 15.74 4.45
C LEU A 54 15.57 14.51 4.21
N VAL A 55 15.68 13.88 3.04
CA VAL A 55 14.99 12.63 2.71
C VAL A 55 15.37 11.52 3.69
N ARG A 56 16.67 11.34 3.95
CA ARG A 56 17.13 10.36 4.94
C ARG A 56 16.53 10.61 6.33
N ASN A 57 16.44 11.88 6.75
CA ASN A 57 15.81 12.22 8.04
C ASN A 57 14.31 11.91 8.05
N LEU A 58 13.61 12.10 6.93
CA LEU A 58 12.20 11.73 6.79
C LEU A 58 12.02 10.21 6.86
N GLU A 59 12.85 9.42 6.16
CA GLU A 59 12.83 7.95 6.21
C GLU A 59 13.11 7.41 7.62
N MET A 60 14.05 8.02 8.34
CA MET A 60 14.31 7.71 9.75
C MET A 60 13.09 8.02 10.63
N ALA A 61 12.40 9.14 10.38
CA ALA A 61 11.18 9.47 11.10
C ALA A 61 10.06 8.46 10.82
N PHE A 62 9.88 8.08 9.55
CA PHE A 62 8.91 7.08 9.12
C PHE A 62 9.14 5.69 9.74
N SER A 63 10.41 5.31 9.90
CA SER A 63 10.80 4.03 10.48
C SER A 63 10.70 3.99 12.01
N SER A 64 10.42 5.14 12.66
CA SER A 64 10.33 5.20 14.12
C SER A 64 9.07 4.50 14.63
N PRO A 65 9.17 3.56 15.59
CA PRO A 65 8.00 2.87 16.14
C PRO A 65 7.10 3.81 16.96
N ASN A 66 7.66 4.93 17.45
CA ASN A 66 6.99 5.87 18.36
C ASN A 66 6.45 7.12 17.64
N ILE A 67 6.44 7.15 16.30
CA ILE A 67 5.92 8.29 15.57
C ILE A 67 4.41 8.45 15.81
N PRO A 68 3.92 9.63 16.26
CA PRO A 68 2.50 9.83 16.43
C PRO A 68 1.75 9.77 15.08
N PRO A 69 0.55 9.17 15.01
CA PRO A 69 -0.21 9.02 13.76
C PRO A 69 -0.45 10.34 13.01
N GLU A 70 -0.64 11.44 13.73
CA GLU A 70 -0.84 12.78 13.16
C GLU A 70 0.38 13.26 12.36
N ILE A 71 1.58 12.95 12.85
CA ILE A 71 2.83 13.31 12.19
C ILE A 71 2.98 12.48 10.93
N LEU A 72 2.69 11.18 11.03
CA LEU A 72 2.73 10.27 9.89
C LEU A 72 1.76 10.71 8.79
N ALA A 73 0.51 11.04 9.15
CA ALA A 73 -0.47 11.58 8.21
C ALA A 73 -0.01 12.90 7.57
N THR A 74 0.62 13.79 8.34
CA THR A 74 1.15 15.05 7.81
C THR A 74 2.27 14.82 6.79
N LEU A 75 3.15 13.86 7.05
CA LEU A 75 4.24 13.51 6.14
C LEU A 75 3.74 12.75 4.90
N LEU A 76 2.73 11.89 5.03
CA LEU A 76 2.06 11.26 3.88
C LEU A 76 1.33 12.28 3.00
N ASN A 77 0.70 13.29 3.59
CA ASN A 77 0.12 14.42 2.84
C ASN A 77 1.20 15.23 2.11
N LEU A 78 2.39 15.38 2.71
CA LEU A 78 3.51 16.02 2.02
C LEU A 78 3.99 15.21 0.82
N ALA A 79 4.11 13.89 0.94
CA ALA A 79 4.53 13.03 -0.16
C ALA A 79 3.57 13.16 -1.36
N GLU A 80 2.27 13.03 -1.12
CA GLU A 80 1.22 13.25 -2.13
C GLU A 80 1.28 14.65 -2.75
N PHE A 81 1.47 15.70 -1.93
CA PHE A 81 1.58 17.07 -2.42
C PHE A 81 2.78 17.24 -3.37
N MET A 82 3.91 16.60 -3.05
CA MET A 82 5.12 16.62 -3.89
C MET A 82 4.94 15.85 -5.20
N GLU A 83 4.14 14.77 -5.21
CA GLU A 83 3.77 14.03 -6.42
C GLU A 83 2.91 14.88 -7.35
N HIS A 84 1.93 15.61 -6.81
CA HIS A 84 1.11 16.55 -7.59
C HIS A 84 1.88 17.73 -8.18
N ASP A 85 2.98 18.15 -7.56
CA ASP A 85 3.86 19.23 -8.07
C ASP A 85 4.90 18.72 -9.10
N GLU A 86 4.76 17.48 -9.59
CA GLU A 86 5.71 16.80 -10.50
C GLU A 86 7.14 16.72 -9.96
N LYS A 87 7.31 16.78 -8.63
CA LYS A 87 8.61 16.69 -7.93
C LYS A 87 8.54 15.65 -6.81
N PRO A 88 8.28 14.36 -7.12
CA PRO A 88 8.16 13.33 -6.10
C PRO A 88 9.43 13.25 -5.25
N LEU A 89 9.26 13.09 -3.94
CA LEU A 89 10.39 12.85 -3.04
C LEU A 89 11.02 11.50 -3.40
N PRO A 90 12.36 11.38 -3.40
CA PRO A 90 13.04 10.13 -3.69
C PRO A 90 12.97 9.18 -2.48
N ILE A 91 11.76 8.71 -2.17
CA ILE A 91 11.42 7.81 -1.07
C ILE A 91 10.84 6.53 -1.68
N ASP A 92 11.13 5.37 -1.11
CA ASP A 92 10.59 4.10 -1.58
C ASP A 92 9.05 4.10 -1.52
N ILE A 93 8.39 3.92 -2.67
CA ILE A 93 6.93 3.82 -2.80
C ILE A 93 6.35 2.71 -1.92
N ARG A 94 7.10 1.63 -1.69
CA ARG A 94 6.67 0.50 -0.84
C ARG A 94 6.59 0.91 0.61
N LEU A 95 7.54 1.74 1.06
CA LEU A 95 7.53 2.32 2.39
C LEU A 95 6.32 3.26 2.55
N LEU A 96 6.07 4.14 1.58
CA LEU A 96 4.91 5.04 1.60
C LEU A 96 3.58 4.26 1.63
N GLY A 97 3.44 3.21 0.82
CA GLY A 97 2.28 2.33 0.81
C GLY A 97 2.04 1.64 2.16
N ALA A 98 3.06 1.05 2.76
CA ALA A 98 2.96 0.40 4.06
C ALA A 98 2.58 1.37 5.19
N LEU A 99 3.11 2.59 5.15
CA LEU A 99 2.77 3.65 6.11
C LEU A 99 1.35 4.16 5.93
N ALA A 100 0.90 4.33 4.69
CA ALA A 100 -0.47 4.72 4.37
C ALA A 100 -1.48 3.68 4.89
N GLU A 101 -1.18 2.40 4.72
CA GLU A 101 -1.99 1.29 5.25
C GLU A 101 -2.03 1.31 6.79
N LYS A 102 -0.88 1.50 7.45
CA LYS A 102 -0.80 1.64 8.91
C LYS A 102 -1.64 2.82 9.44
N CYS A 103 -1.73 3.90 8.66
CA CYS A 103 -2.56 5.06 8.94
C CYS A 103 -4.04 4.91 8.57
N ARG A 104 -4.47 3.76 8.01
CA ARG A 104 -5.80 3.56 7.42
C ARG A 104 -6.14 4.57 6.31
N ALA A 105 -5.12 5.15 5.67
CA ALA A 105 -5.28 5.99 4.50
C ALA A 105 -5.34 5.09 3.25
N PHE A 106 -6.37 4.25 3.17
CA PHE A 106 -6.43 3.15 2.19
C PHE A 106 -6.42 3.63 0.72
N ALA A 107 -6.94 4.82 0.42
CA ALA A 107 -6.87 5.38 -0.93
C ALA A 107 -5.41 5.67 -1.35
N LYS A 108 -4.59 6.20 -0.44
CA LYS A 108 -3.15 6.42 -0.69
C LYS A 108 -2.37 5.12 -0.73
N ALA A 109 -2.71 4.18 0.15
CA ALA A 109 -2.12 2.85 0.16
C ALA A 109 -2.38 2.14 -1.18
N LEU A 110 -3.60 2.25 -1.72
CA LEU A 110 -3.97 1.70 -3.02
C LEU A 110 -3.11 2.32 -4.11
N HIS A 111 -3.03 3.64 -4.18
CA HIS A 111 -2.21 4.35 -5.17
C HIS A 111 -0.75 3.88 -5.19
N TYR A 112 -0.08 3.86 -4.03
CA TYR A 112 1.32 3.40 -3.96
C TYR A 112 1.47 1.91 -4.32
N LYS A 113 0.47 1.09 -3.98
CA LYS A 113 0.50 -0.34 -4.28
C LYS A 113 0.26 -0.61 -5.77
N GLU A 114 -0.57 0.19 -6.43
CA GLU A 114 -0.78 0.15 -7.88
C GLU A 114 0.49 0.60 -8.62
N MET A 115 1.16 1.66 -8.16
CA MET A 115 2.47 2.06 -8.71
C MET A 115 3.53 0.97 -8.54
N GLU A 116 3.57 0.29 -7.39
CA GLU A 116 4.44 -0.87 -7.18
C GLU A 116 4.12 -1.99 -8.17
N PHE A 117 2.83 -2.26 -8.40
CA PHE A 117 2.37 -3.28 -9.35
C PHE A 117 2.69 -2.94 -10.81
N GLU A 118 2.58 -1.68 -11.21
CA GLU A 118 2.96 -1.19 -12.54
C GLU A 118 4.48 -1.13 -12.75
N GLY A 119 5.25 -0.89 -11.69
CA GLY A 119 6.72 -0.85 -11.71
C GLY A 119 7.38 -2.23 -11.65
N ALA A 120 6.77 -3.20 -10.95
CA ALA A 120 7.22 -4.58 -10.82
C ALA A 120 7.46 -5.37 -12.14
N PRO A 121 6.78 -5.11 -13.28
CA PRO A 121 7.03 -5.80 -14.54
C PRO A 121 8.41 -5.48 -15.13
N THR A 122 9.03 -4.35 -14.74
CA THR A 122 10.32 -3.89 -15.29
C THR A 122 11.53 -4.40 -14.50
N ASN A 123 11.40 -4.59 -13.19
CA ASN A 123 12.43 -5.15 -12.30
C ASN A 123 11.96 -6.50 -11.73
N LYS A 124 11.94 -7.53 -12.58
CA LYS A 124 11.46 -8.90 -12.29
C LYS A 124 12.22 -9.67 -11.19
N MET A 125 13.21 -9.08 -10.52
CA MET A 125 14.13 -9.83 -9.65
C MET A 125 13.75 -9.83 -8.17
N ASP A 126 12.96 -8.87 -7.66
CA ASP A 126 12.78 -8.72 -6.19
C ASP A 126 11.33 -8.70 -5.69
N ALA A 127 10.33 -8.47 -6.55
CA ALA A 127 8.93 -8.37 -6.13
C ALA A 127 8.16 -9.66 -6.41
N ASN A 128 7.63 -10.31 -5.37
CA ASN A 128 6.70 -11.42 -5.52
C ASN A 128 5.34 -10.88 -6.03
N PRO A 129 4.96 -11.08 -7.31
CA PRO A 129 3.76 -10.47 -7.88
C PRO A 129 2.48 -10.89 -7.14
N VAL A 130 2.49 -12.11 -6.59
CA VAL A 130 1.39 -12.64 -5.77
C VAL A 130 1.15 -11.79 -4.54
N ALA A 131 2.22 -11.39 -3.83
CA ALA A 131 2.10 -10.62 -2.60
C ALA A 131 1.53 -9.22 -2.87
N VAL A 132 1.89 -8.61 -4.00
CA VAL A 132 1.34 -7.32 -4.42
C VAL A 132 -0.15 -7.44 -4.74
N VAL A 133 -0.55 -8.47 -5.49
CA VAL A 133 -1.96 -8.75 -5.79
C VAL A 133 -2.77 -9.02 -4.50
N GLU A 134 -2.22 -9.79 -3.55
CA GLU A 134 -2.86 -10.02 -2.24
C GLU A 134 -3.12 -8.70 -1.49
N ALA A 135 -2.12 -7.82 -1.46
CA ALA A 135 -2.24 -6.51 -0.84
C ALA A 135 -3.27 -5.63 -1.56
N LEU A 136 -3.27 -5.61 -2.89
CA LEU A 136 -4.24 -4.85 -3.69
C LEU A 136 -5.67 -5.29 -3.41
N ILE A 137 -5.93 -6.60 -3.36
CA ILE A 137 -7.25 -7.13 -3.01
C ILE A 137 -7.63 -6.73 -1.58
N HIS A 138 -6.71 -6.86 -0.62
CA HIS A 138 -6.96 -6.46 0.75
C HIS A 138 -7.37 -4.99 0.85
N ILE A 139 -6.60 -4.09 0.25
CA ILE A 139 -6.85 -2.65 0.29
C ILE A 139 -8.19 -2.30 -0.39
N ASN A 140 -8.50 -2.91 -1.54
CA ASN A 140 -9.78 -2.70 -2.23
C ASN A 140 -10.97 -3.13 -1.37
N ASN A 141 -10.85 -4.25 -0.64
CA ASN A 141 -11.89 -4.66 0.30
C ASN A 141 -12.04 -3.68 1.47
N GLN A 142 -10.95 -3.11 1.99
CA GLN A 142 -11.02 -2.04 3.01
C GLN A 142 -11.68 -0.76 2.49
N LEU A 143 -11.57 -0.49 1.18
CA LEU A 143 -12.26 0.61 0.49
C LEU A 143 -13.71 0.27 0.08
N HIS A 144 -14.19 -0.93 0.40
CA HIS A 144 -15.48 -1.47 -0.04
C HIS A 144 -15.65 -1.58 -1.57
N GLN A 145 -14.54 -1.62 -2.31
CA GLN A 145 -14.49 -1.78 -3.77
C GLN A 145 -14.36 -3.26 -4.17
N HIS A 146 -15.39 -4.03 -3.85
CA HIS A 146 -15.40 -5.49 -4.05
C HIS A 146 -15.28 -5.88 -5.54
N GLU A 147 -15.90 -5.12 -6.44
CA GLU A 147 -15.82 -5.37 -7.88
C GLU A 147 -14.40 -5.17 -8.42
N ALA A 148 -13.69 -4.15 -7.94
CA ALA A 148 -12.29 -3.92 -8.29
C ALA A 148 -11.40 -5.07 -7.78
N ALA A 149 -11.62 -5.53 -6.55
CA ALA A 149 -10.92 -6.68 -5.99
C ALA A 149 -11.14 -7.97 -6.82
N VAL A 150 -12.36 -8.18 -7.33
CA VAL A 150 -12.66 -9.29 -8.26
C VAL A 150 -11.94 -9.11 -9.59
N GLY A 151 -11.95 -7.91 -10.17
CA GLY A 151 -11.23 -7.62 -11.40
C GLY A 151 -9.73 -7.90 -11.30
N ILE A 152 -9.11 -7.52 -10.18
CA ILE A 152 -7.70 -7.79 -9.88
C ILE A 152 -7.44 -9.30 -9.79
N LEU A 153 -8.33 -10.06 -9.15
CA LEU A 153 -8.21 -11.53 -9.10
C LEU A 153 -8.30 -12.15 -10.49
N THR A 154 -9.28 -11.74 -11.30
CA THR A 154 -9.46 -12.24 -12.67
C THR A 154 -8.24 -11.92 -13.54
N TYR A 155 -7.67 -10.72 -13.40
CA TYR A 155 -6.43 -10.35 -14.06
C TYR A 155 -5.28 -11.29 -13.66
N ALA A 156 -5.09 -11.53 -12.36
CA ALA A 156 -4.03 -12.38 -11.85
C ALA A 156 -4.15 -13.84 -12.33
N GLN A 157 -5.37 -14.39 -12.40
CA GLN A 157 -5.63 -15.72 -12.94
C GLN A 157 -5.21 -15.86 -14.41
N GLN A 158 -5.45 -14.81 -15.21
CA GLN A 158 -5.14 -14.83 -16.65
C GLN A 158 -3.66 -14.59 -16.96
N HIS A 159 -2.96 -13.79 -16.15
CA HIS A 159 -1.64 -13.26 -16.51
C HIS A 159 -0.49 -13.76 -15.63
N LEU A 160 -0.75 -14.29 -14.43
CA LEU A 160 0.29 -14.64 -13.45
C LEU A 160 0.39 -16.15 -13.16
N ASP A 161 -0.21 -16.99 -14.02
CA ASP A 161 -0.26 -18.46 -13.88
C ASP A 161 -0.59 -18.89 -12.42
N PHE A 162 -1.57 -18.17 -11.85
CA PHE A 162 -1.78 -18.10 -10.42
C PHE A 162 -2.60 -19.29 -9.92
N GLN A 163 -2.01 -20.16 -9.08
CA GLN A 163 -2.77 -21.17 -8.36
C GLN A 163 -3.59 -20.53 -7.24
N LEU A 164 -4.87 -20.32 -7.53
CA LEU A 164 -5.82 -19.76 -6.60
C LEU A 164 -6.00 -20.68 -5.38
N LYS A 165 -5.75 -20.16 -4.17
CA LYS A 165 -6.15 -20.82 -2.92
C LYS A 165 -7.61 -20.49 -2.63
N GLU A 166 -8.33 -21.45 -2.08
CA GLU A 166 -9.77 -21.33 -1.78
C GLU A 166 -10.06 -20.18 -0.80
N SER A 167 -9.13 -19.89 0.11
CA SER A 167 -9.18 -18.80 1.07
C SER A 167 -9.24 -17.40 0.45
N TRP A 168 -8.98 -17.25 -0.85
CA TRP A 168 -9.11 -15.97 -1.55
C TRP A 168 -10.56 -15.57 -1.77
N TYR A 169 -11.42 -16.54 -2.08
CA TYR A 169 -12.85 -16.29 -2.20
C TYR A 169 -13.45 -15.86 -0.86
N GLU A 170 -12.95 -16.39 0.26
CA GLU A 170 -13.31 -15.91 1.60
C GLU A 170 -12.88 -14.47 1.83
N LYS A 171 -11.62 -14.13 1.50
CA LYS A 171 -11.10 -12.76 1.61
C LYS A 171 -11.92 -11.76 0.77
N LEU A 172 -12.48 -12.20 -0.35
CA LEU A 172 -13.35 -11.43 -1.24
C LEU A 172 -14.83 -11.44 -0.84
N GLN A 173 -15.19 -12.06 0.29
CA GLN A 173 -16.58 -12.25 0.74
C GLN A 173 -17.49 -12.96 -0.28
N ARG A 174 -16.91 -13.75 -1.18
CA ARG A 174 -17.63 -14.55 -2.18
C ARG A 174 -17.88 -15.95 -1.64
N TRP A 175 -18.78 -16.05 -0.67
CA TRP A 175 -19.05 -17.29 0.06
C TRP A 175 -19.46 -18.45 -0.84
N ASP A 176 -20.24 -18.19 -1.91
CA ASP A 176 -20.67 -19.23 -2.85
C ASP A 176 -19.50 -19.83 -3.64
N ASP A 177 -18.55 -19.01 -4.07
CA ASP A 177 -17.40 -19.49 -4.84
C ASP A 177 -16.33 -20.09 -3.92
N ALA A 178 -16.20 -19.58 -2.70
CA ALA A 178 -15.42 -20.23 -1.65
C ALA A 178 -15.95 -21.65 -1.38
N LEU A 179 -17.27 -21.78 -1.18
CA LEU A 179 -17.92 -23.06 -0.94
C LEU A 179 -17.69 -24.04 -2.09
N LYS A 180 -17.86 -23.62 -3.34
CA LYS A 180 -17.58 -24.45 -4.52
C LYS A 180 -16.11 -24.89 -4.55
N ALA A 181 -15.17 -23.98 -4.31
CA ALA A 181 -13.74 -24.28 -4.34
C ALA A 181 -13.34 -25.27 -3.24
N TYR A 182 -13.81 -25.08 -2.01
CA TYR A 182 -13.56 -26.01 -0.90
C TYR A 182 -14.21 -27.38 -1.12
N THR A 183 -15.42 -27.41 -1.68
CA THR A 183 -16.11 -28.68 -2.00
C THR A 183 -15.33 -29.47 -3.06
N ALA A 184 -14.85 -28.79 -4.11
CA ALA A 184 -14.00 -29.41 -5.12
C ALA A 184 -12.71 -29.97 -4.51
N LYS A 185 -12.04 -29.19 -3.65
CA LYS A 185 -10.83 -29.65 -2.93
C LYS A 185 -11.09 -30.88 -2.06
N ALA A 186 -12.18 -30.86 -1.29
CA ALA A 186 -12.57 -31.99 -0.42
C ALA A 186 -12.79 -33.27 -1.24
N SER A 187 -13.47 -33.18 -2.39
CA SER A 187 -13.71 -34.34 -3.26
C SER A 187 -12.42 -34.94 -3.87
N GLN A 188 -11.40 -34.11 -4.14
CA GLN A 188 -10.09 -34.57 -4.60
C GLN A 188 -9.31 -35.30 -3.52
N VAL A 189 -9.43 -34.89 -2.25
CA VAL A 189 -8.78 -35.54 -1.10
C VAL A 189 -9.42 -36.90 -0.76
N THR A 190 -10.72 -37.08 -1.04
CA THR A 190 -11.41 -38.36 -0.85
C THR A 190 -11.01 -39.41 -1.91
N SER A 191 -10.40 -38.99 -3.02
CA SER A 191 -10.15 -39.85 -4.20
C SER A 191 -8.83 -40.65 -4.26
N PRO A 192 -7.81 -40.55 -3.37
CA PRO A 192 -6.60 -41.38 -3.49
C PRO A 192 -6.52 -42.65 -2.61
N HIS A 193 -7.52 -43.02 -1.80
CA HIS A 193 -7.33 -44.13 -0.83
C HIS A 193 -8.46 -45.17 -0.69
N LEU A 194 -9.41 -45.25 -1.62
CA LEU A 194 -10.56 -46.17 -1.50
C LEU A 194 -10.84 -47.05 -2.73
N VAL A 195 -9.82 -47.33 -3.55
CA VAL A 195 -9.92 -48.36 -4.60
C VAL A 195 -8.79 -49.37 -4.45
N LEU A 196 -8.80 -50.12 -3.36
CA LEU A 196 -8.10 -51.41 -3.25
C LEU A 196 -9.11 -52.44 -2.74
N ASP A 197 -9.38 -53.40 -3.63
CA ASP A 197 -10.04 -54.69 -3.45
C ASP A 197 -11.48 -54.74 -2.93
N ALA A 198 -12.40 -54.54 -3.87
CA ALA A 198 -13.60 -55.38 -3.94
C ALA A 198 -13.61 -56.16 -5.27
N THR A 199 -12.51 -56.83 -5.60
CA THR A 199 -12.52 -57.88 -6.63
C THR A 199 -13.07 -59.16 -6.00
N LEU A 200 -14.33 -59.43 -6.33
CA LEU A 200 -14.82 -60.71 -6.84
C LEU A 200 -14.37 -61.96 -6.07
N ASP A 201 -15.26 -62.49 -5.23
CA ASP A 201 -15.46 -63.94 -5.11
C ASP A 201 -16.95 -64.22 -4.89
N ASN A 202 -17.71 -64.04 -5.99
CA ASN A 202 -18.96 -64.76 -6.22
C ASN A 202 -18.68 -65.74 -7.35
N THR A 203 -18.18 -66.93 -7.03
CA THR A 203 -18.41 -68.11 -7.86
C THR A 203 -19.28 -69.09 -7.10
N ASN A 204 -20.49 -69.16 -7.63
CA ASN A 204 -21.60 -70.01 -7.24
C ASN A 204 -21.31 -71.50 -7.54
N SER A 205 -22.18 -72.35 -7.01
CA SER A 205 -22.56 -73.71 -7.46
C SER A 205 -21.67 -74.93 -7.12
N GLY A 206 -22.28 -75.87 -6.39
CA GLY A 206 -21.84 -77.24 -6.13
C GLY A 206 -22.61 -77.88 -4.98
#